data_AF-A0A8X8I7Q9-F1
#
_entry.id   AF-A0A8X8I7Q9-F1
#
_cell.length_a   1.000
_cell.length_b   1.000
_cell.length_c   1.000
_cell.angle_alpha   90.00
_cell.angle_beta   90.00
_cell.angle_gamma   90.00
#
_symmetry.space_group_name_H-M   'P 1'
#
loop_
_entity.id
_entity.type
_entity.pdbx_description
1 polymer ?
#
loop_
_entity_poly.entity_id
_entity_poly.type
_entity_poly.pdbx_seq_one_letter_code
_entity_poly.pdbx_strand_id
1 'polypeptide(L)' 'MIVDLYHSGTSVKDLSGEYGVSEVTIYKWIKQLTPMESKDGTMTQKEMVEMKKELLRLRQENEILKKAMAIFAKK' A
#
# COMPACT_ATOMS: atom_id res chain seq x y z
N MET A 1 -6.36 15.31 -12.88
CA MET A 1 -6.34 13.86 -13.22
C MET A 1 -7.79 13.36 -13.30
N ILE A 2 -8.11 12.31 -14.06
CA ILE A 2 -9.50 11.80 -14.20
C ILE A 2 -10.13 11.48 -12.82
N VAL A 3 -9.32 11.01 -11.87
CA VAL A 3 -9.75 10.77 -10.49
C VAL A 3 -10.10 12.07 -9.75
N ASP A 4 -9.43 13.19 -10.01
CA ASP A 4 -9.76 14.48 -9.38
C ASP A 4 -11.12 15.01 -9.87
N LEU A 5 -11.42 14.81 -11.17
CA LEU A 5 -12.71 15.17 -11.76
C LEU A 5 -13.86 14.32 -11.20
N TYR A 6 -13.59 13.05 -10.89
CA TYR A 6 -14.53 12.21 -10.16
C TYR A 6 -14.77 12.74 -8.73
N HIS A 7 -13.72 13.16 -8.02
CA HIS A 7 -13.86 13.76 -6.69
C HIS A 7 -14.54 15.15 -6.73
N SER A 8 -14.49 15.87 -7.85
CA SER A 8 -15.21 17.14 -8.04
C SER A 8 -16.69 16.97 -8.42
N GLY A 9 -17.20 15.73 -8.47
CA GLY A 9 -18.61 15.42 -8.70
C GLY A 9 -18.97 14.96 -10.11
N THR A 10 -17.99 14.75 -11.00
CA THR A 10 -18.24 14.25 -12.36
C THR A 10 -18.50 12.74 -12.33
N SER A 11 -19.52 12.26 -13.04
CA SER A 11 -19.82 10.83 -13.06
C SER A 11 -18.79 10.05 -13.88
N VAL A 12 -18.55 8.79 -13.51
CA VAL A 12 -17.64 7.90 -14.24
C VAL A 12 -18.08 7.69 -15.69
N LYS A 13 -19.39 7.74 -15.95
CA LYS A 13 -19.98 7.59 -17.29
C LYS A 13 -19.67 8.78 -18.18
N ASP A 14 -19.76 9.99 -17.63
CA ASP A 14 -19.41 11.22 -18.36
C ASP A 14 -17.91 11.25 -18.65
N LEU A 15 -17.08 10.91 -17.65
CA LEU A 15 -15.63 10.78 -17.82
C LEU A 15 -15.25 9.70 -18.85
N SER A 16 -16.01 8.61 -18.91
CA SER A 16 -15.79 7.55 -19.88
C SER A 16 -16.11 8.00 -21.31
N GLY A 17 -17.20 8.75 -21.49
CA GLY A 17 -17.61 9.31 -22.78
C GLY A 17 -16.71 10.45 -23.26
N GLU A 18 -16.33 11.36 -22.37
CA GLU A 18 -15.54 12.55 -22.71
C GLU A 18 -14.07 12.21 -23.00
N TYR A 19 -13.48 11.31 -22.21
CA TYR A 19 -12.06 10.95 -22.33
C TYR A 19 -11.82 9.63 -23.09
N GLY A 20 -12.87 8.92 -23.50
CA GLY A 20 -12.75 7.64 -24.21
C GLY A 20 -12.12 6.52 -23.39
N VAL A 21 -12.09 6.67 -22.06
CA VAL A 21 -11.51 5.68 -21.14
C VAL A 21 -12.61 4.75 -20.65
N SER A 22 -12.36 3.44 -20.59
CA SER A 22 -13.36 2.50 -20.05
C SER A 22 -13.67 2.81 -18.58
N GLU A 23 -14.95 2.70 -18.20
CA GLU A 23 -15.39 2.88 -16.81
C GLU A 23 -14.59 2.00 -15.84
N VAL A 24 -14.26 0.76 -16.25
CA VAL A 24 -13.46 -0.18 -15.46
C VAL A 24 -12.06 0.38 -15.14
N THR A 25 -11.42 1.03 -16.11
CA THR A 25 -10.12 1.68 -15.92
C THR A 25 -10.23 2.85 -14.96
N ILE A 26 -11.29 3.66 -15.09
CA ILE A 26 -11.57 4.80 -14.22
C ILE A 26 -11.79 4.32 -12.77
N TYR A 27 -12.61 3.30 -12.56
CA TYR A 27 -12.81 2.68 -11.25
C TYR A 27 -11.53 2.10 -10.65
N LYS A 28 -10.66 1.51 -11.48
CA LYS A 28 -9.35 1.01 -11.04
C LYS A 28 -8.46 2.16 -10.55
N TRP A 29 -8.43 3.28 -11.27
CA TRP A 29 -7.69 4.46 -10.85
C TRP A 29 -8.26 5.08 -9.58
N ILE A 30 -9.58 5.22 -9.47
CA ILE A 30 -10.23 5.66 -8.23
C ILE A 30 -9.80 4.76 -7.07
N LYS A 31 -9.89 3.44 -7.21
CA LYS A 31 -9.49 2.51 -6.14
C LYS A 31 -8.00 2.59 -5.75
N GLN A 32 -7.12 2.91 -6.70
CA GLN A 32 -5.67 3.00 -6.46
C GLN A 32 -5.24 4.35 -5.90
N LEU A 33 -5.93 5.42 -6.28
CA LEU A 33 -5.55 6.81 -6.02
C LEU A 33 -6.43 7.46 -4.96
N THR A 34 -7.60 6.90 -4.65
CA THR A 34 -8.33 7.20 -3.42
C THR A 34 -7.49 6.65 -2.27
N PRO A 35 -6.96 7.53 -1.40
CA PRO A 35 -6.32 7.10 -0.18
C PRO A 35 -7.36 6.31 0.62
N MET A 36 -7.14 5.01 0.84
CA MET A 36 -7.84 4.37 1.94
C MET A 36 -7.34 5.08 3.19
N GLU A 37 -8.22 5.78 3.88
CA GLU A 37 -7.92 6.35 5.19
C GLU A 37 -7.63 5.21 6.18
N SER A 38 -6.41 4.70 6.14
CA SER A 38 -5.79 4.04 7.28
C SER A 38 -5.22 5.15 8.14
N LYS A 39 -5.57 5.14 9.42
CA LYS A 39 -5.30 6.18 10.43
C LYS A 39 -3.82 6.56 10.63
N ASP A 40 -2.88 5.97 9.90
CA ASP A 40 -1.43 6.10 10.10
C ASP A 40 -0.65 6.56 8.85
N GLY A 41 -1.33 7.13 7.86
CA GLY A 41 -0.70 7.67 6.66
C GLY A 41 -0.86 6.77 5.44
N THR A 42 -0.76 7.39 4.27
CA THR A 42 -0.90 6.77 2.95
C THR A 42 0.09 5.63 2.77
N MET A 43 -0.33 4.41 3.10
CA MET A 43 0.44 3.19 2.88
C MET A 43 -0.32 2.30 1.92
N THR A 44 0.20 2.14 0.71
CA THR A 44 -0.35 1.27 -0.32
C THR A 44 -0.28 -0.18 0.16
N GLN A 45 -1.24 -1.04 -0.22
CA GLN A 45 -1.21 -2.47 0.14
C GLN A 45 0.14 -3.16 -0.16
N LYS A 46 0.83 -2.73 -1.22
CA LYS A 46 2.18 -3.21 -1.54
C LYS A 46 3.20 -2.90 -0.44
N GLU A 47 3.20 -1.68 0.05
CA GLU A 47 4.13 -1.22 1.07
C GLU A 47 3.84 -1.90 2.42
N MET A 48 2.57 -2.21 2.72
CA MET A 48 2.21 -3.01 3.89
C MET A 48 2.79 -4.44 3.84
N VAL A 49 2.77 -5.08 2.66
CA VAL A 49 3.35 -6.42 2.48
C VAL A 49 4.87 -6.38 2.60
N GLU A 50 5.52 -5.39 1.99
CA GLU A 50 6.97 -5.20 2.10
C GLU A 50 7.40 -4.94 3.55
N MET A 51 6.70 -4.05 4.25
CA MET A 51 6.96 -3.75 5.66
C MET A 51 6.80 -4.98 6.56
N LYS A 52 5.78 -5.81 6.33
CA LYS A 52 5.62 -7.08 7.06
C LYS A 52 6.77 -8.05 6.79
N LYS A 53 7.27 -8.10 5.56
CA LYS A 53 8.41 -8.93 5.17
C LYS A 53 9.70 -8.46 5.83
N GLU A 54 9.93 -7.15 5.84
CA GLU A 54 11.05 -6.49 6.54
C GLU A 54 11.04 -6.82 8.04
N LEU A 55 9.87 -6.67 8.69
CA LEU A 55 9.70 -6.98 10.11
C LEU A 55 9.99 -8.44 10.43
N LEU A 56 9.54 -9.37 9.59
CA LEU A 56 9.81 -10.80 9.78
C LEU A 56 11.31 -11.09 9.69
N ARG A 57 12.00 -10.52 8.70
CA ARG A 57 13.45 -10.67 8.52
C ARG A 57 14.21 -10.11 9.72
N LEU A 58 13.89 -8.89 10.16
CA LEU A 58 14.52 -8.26 11.32
C LEU A 58 14.31 -9.07 12.60
N ARG A 59 13.11 -9.63 12.82
CA ARG A 59 12.86 -10.52 13.96
C ARG A 59 13.72 -11.78 13.90
N GLN A 60 13.88 -12.39 12.72
CA GLN A 60 14.74 -13.57 12.55
C GLN A 60 16.20 -13.23 12.84
N GLU A 61 16.72 -12.13 12.31
CA GLU A 61 18.08 -11.65 12.60
C GLU A 61 18.28 -11.40 14.09
N ASN A 62 17.32 -10.74 14.75
CA ASN A 62 17.37 -10.48 16.18
C ASN A 62 17.41 -11.76 17.02
N GLU A 63 16.63 -12.77 16.66
CA GLU A 63 16.63 -14.07 17.34
C GLU A 63 17.95 -14.83 17.15
N ILE A 64 18.56 -14.76 15.96
CA ILE A 64 19.89 -15.34 15.74
C ILE A 64 20.94 -14.63 16.61
N LEU A 65 20.90 -13.31 16.65
CA LEU A 65 21.83 -12.51 17.47
C LEU A 65 21.67 -12.81 18.96
N LYS A 66 20.44 -12.92 19.47
CA LYS A 66 20.19 -13.34 20.86
C LYS A 66 20.74 -14.73 21.17
N LYS A 67 20.53 -15.69 20.28
CA LYS A 67 21.08 -17.05 20.44
C LYS A 67 22.61 -17.04 20.45
N ALA A 68 23.23 -16.27 19.55
CA ALA A 68 24.68 -16.10 19.55
C ALA A 68 25.18 -15.49 20.86
N MET A 69 24.57 -14.39 21.32
CA MET A 69 24.91 -13.77 22.62
C MET A 69 24.78 -14.75 23.78
N ALA A 70 23.71 -15.54 23.83
CA ALA A 70 23.51 -16.55 24.88
C ALA A 70 24.60 -17.65 24.87
N ILE A 71 25.10 -18.02 23.69
CA ILE A 71 26.23 -18.96 23.55
C ILE A 71 27.52 -18.30 24.02
N PHE A 72 27.80 -17.06 23.61
CA PHE A 72 28.99 -16.32 24.01
C PHE A 72 29.02 -16.04 25.52
N ALA A 73 27.87 -15.74 26.14
CA ALA A 73 27.78 -15.48 27.57
C ALA A 73 27.87 -16.75 28.44
N LYS A 74 27.69 -17.94 27.86
CA LYS A 74 27.86 -19.23 28.53
C LYS A 74 29.28 -19.78 28.46
N LYS A 75 30.17 -19.15 27.69
CA LYS A 75 31.59 -19.46 27.61
C LYS A 75 32.37 -18.57 28.57
#